data_AF-A0A822AXL0-F1
#
_entry.id   AF-A0A822AXL0-F1
#
_cell.length_a   1.000
_cell.length_b   1.000
_cell.length_c   1.000
_cell.angle_alpha   90.00
_cell.angle_beta   90.00
_cell.angle_gamma   90.00
#
_symmetry.space_group_name_H-M   'P 1'
#
loop_
_entity.id
_entity.type
_entity.pdbx_description
1 polymer ?
#
loop_
_entity_poly.entity_id
_entity_poly.type
_entity_poly.pdbx_seq_one_letter_code
_entity_poly.pdbx_strand_id
1 'polypeptide(L)'
;MFLAASFQRFVSGQHSITKRIAPEKGNWGHERGWKYCSANKWAIGFRLKVEADAARADDTAMNAMELVCANTKKEKYEFIKEIEGHWGNWGSYSYCPQIGDFLSSVRFKIEPPQGAGIGAQDDTAANDVEFICSKSYATIISTNGEKWGNWKAFVSCPHGSAICGFSLIWEDNQAGIDDTAANGALFNCCSYVSQNASYAPQFFPPKPVLSQKQL
;
A
#
# COMPACT_ATOMS: atom_id res chain seq x y z
N MET A 1 -15.87 -34.69 0.72
CA MET A 1 -16.18 -33.33 0.24
C MET A 1 -15.96 -32.38 1.41
N PHE A 2 -14.79 -31.74 1.50
CA PHE A 2 -14.51 -30.78 2.57
C PHE A 2 -15.00 -29.41 2.09
N LEU A 3 -16.05 -28.90 2.72
CA LEU A 3 -16.45 -27.50 2.59
C LEU A 3 -15.39 -26.66 3.31
N ALA A 4 -14.62 -25.88 2.56
CA ALA A 4 -13.72 -24.89 3.12
C ALA A 4 -14.56 -23.83 3.84
N ALA A 5 -14.48 -23.81 5.17
CA ALA A 5 -15.05 -22.73 5.97
C ALA A 5 -14.26 -21.44 5.67
N SER A 6 -14.91 -20.50 5.00
CA SER A 6 -14.38 -19.15 4.80
C SER A 6 -14.09 -18.51 6.16
N PHE A 7 -12.86 -18.05 6.35
CA PHE A 7 -12.36 -17.44 7.57
C PHE A 7 -12.93 -16.02 7.73
N GLN A 8 -14.24 -15.89 7.96
CA GLN A 8 -14.82 -14.60 8.34
C GLN A 8 -14.70 -14.43 9.85
N ARG A 9 -13.50 -14.05 10.32
CA ARG A 9 -13.32 -13.58 11.70
C ARG A 9 -14.03 -12.23 11.84
N PHE A 10 -15.26 -12.26 12.38
CA PHE A 10 -15.94 -11.06 12.84
C PHE A 10 -15.28 -10.58 14.14
N VAL A 11 -14.38 -9.60 14.02
CA VAL A 11 -13.96 -8.77 15.15
C VAL A 11 -14.93 -7.60 15.23
N SER A 12 -15.60 -7.44 16.37
CA SER A 12 -16.51 -6.32 16.65
C SER A 12 -15.83 -4.99 16.31
N GLY A 13 -16.36 -4.25 15.33
CA GLY A 13 -15.87 -2.92 14.93
C GLY A 13 -14.80 -2.89 13.83
N GLN A 14 -14.47 -4.01 13.19
CA GLN A 14 -13.44 -4.07 12.16
C GLN A 14 -14.03 -4.20 10.75
N HIS A 15 -13.39 -3.54 9.78
CA HIS A 15 -13.77 -3.59 8.36
C HIS A 15 -13.91 -5.02 7.82
N SER A 16 -14.82 -5.24 6.87
CA SER A 16 -14.90 -6.51 6.14
C SER A 16 -13.76 -6.59 5.13
N ILE A 17 -12.71 -7.34 5.47
CA ILE A 17 -11.57 -7.61 4.59
C ILE A 17 -12.07 -8.41 3.37
N THR A 18 -11.86 -7.87 2.18
CA THR A 18 -12.23 -8.52 0.90
C THR A 18 -11.06 -9.27 0.28
N LYS A 19 -9.85 -8.75 0.43
CA LYS A 19 -8.63 -9.36 -0.14
C LYS A 19 -7.39 -8.83 0.57
N ARG A 20 -6.39 -9.70 0.76
CA ARG A 20 -5.01 -9.28 1.03
C ARG A 20 -4.26 -9.13 -0.30
N ILE A 21 -3.60 -8.00 -0.51
CA ILE A 21 -2.73 -7.76 -1.66
C ILE A 21 -1.27 -7.70 -1.21
N ALA A 22 -0.40 -8.30 -2.01
CA ALA A 22 1.03 -8.42 -1.77
C ALA A 22 1.76 -7.87 -2.99
N PRO A 23 2.15 -6.58 -2.99
CA PRO A 23 3.09 -6.05 -3.97
C PRO A 23 4.38 -6.86 -3.96
N GLU A 24 5.09 -6.85 -5.09
CA GLU A 24 6.47 -7.35 -5.11
C GLU A 24 7.31 -6.54 -4.11
N LYS A 25 8.17 -7.26 -3.37
CA LYS A 25 8.94 -6.78 -2.23
C LYS A 25 10.39 -7.27 -2.33
N GLY A 26 11.25 -6.74 -1.48
CA GLY A 26 12.60 -7.25 -1.24
C GLY A 26 12.64 -8.70 -0.75
N ASN A 27 13.83 -9.29 -0.81
CA ASN A 27 14.03 -10.72 -0.55
C ASN A 27 13.98 -11.08 0.95
N TRP A 28 14.14 -10.10 1.83
CA TRP A 28 14.30 -10.31 3.26
C TRP A 28 13.11 -9.80 4.09
N GLY A 29 13.18 -10.05 5.40
CA GLY A 29 12.19 -9.65 6.40
C GLY A 29 10.90 -10.48 6.45
N HIS A 30 10.14 -10.24 7.51
CA HIS A 30 8.83 -10.87 7.76
C HIS A 30 7.76 -9.86 8.12
N GLU A 31 6.49 -10.24 7.91
CA GLU A 31 5.32 -9.51 8.39
C GLU A 31 5.39 -9.38 9.93
N ARG A 32 5.32 -8.16 10.48
CA ARG A 32 5.44 -7.96 11.94
C ARG A 32 4.08 -7.83 12.62
N GLY A 33 3.17 -7.06 12.04
CA GLY A 33 1.82 -6.89 12.57
C GLY A 33 0.95 -5.95 11.75
N TRP A 34 -0.36 -6.14 11.85
CA TRP A 34 -1.30 -5.31 11.10
C TRP A 34 -1.68 -4.04 11.86
N LYS A 35 -1.67 -2.92 11.13
CA LYS A 35 -2.36 -1.69 11.53
C LYS A 35 -3.56 -1.46 10.61
N TYR A 36 -4.67 -1.04 11.19
CA TYR A 36 -5.92 -0.82 10.47
C TYR A 36 -6.47 0.57 10.76
N CYS A 37 -7.09 1.16 9.74
CA CYS A 37 -7.98 2.29 9.93
C CYS A 37 -9.15 1.87 10.83
N SER A 38 -9.62 2.78 11.69
CA SER A 38 -10.86 2.58 12.44
C SER A 38 -12.07 2.31 11.53
N ALA A 39 -13.15 1.76 12.11
CA ALA A 39 -14.39 1.44 11.40
C ALA A 39 -14.87 2.59 10.49
N ASN A 40 -15.33 2.26 9.28
CA ASN A 40 -15.84 3.21 8.29
C ASN A 40 -14.81 4.25 7.78
N LYS A 41 -13.51 3.94 7.88
CA LYS A 41 -12.44 4.75 7.27
C LYS A 41 -11.51 3.92 6.40
N TRP A 42 -11.02 4.49 5.32
CA TRP A 42 -10.06 3.86 4.42
C TRP A 42 -8.87 4.79 4.21
N ALA A 43 -7.75 4.23 3.76
CA ALA A 43 -6.57 5.01 3.46
C ALA A 43 -6.86 5.97 2.29
N ILE A 44 -6.52 7.24 2.46
CA ILE A 44 -6.71 8.33 1.49
C ILE A 44 -5.40 8.99 1.08
N GLY A 45 -4.30 8.63 1.75
CA GLY A 45 -2.99 9.23 1.56
C GLY A 45 -1.95 8.55 2.44
N PHE A 46 -0.70 8.95 2.28
CA PHE A 46 0.43 8.35 2.97
C PHE A 46 1.63 9.30 3.03
N ARG A 47 2.63 8.95 3.84
CA ARG A 47 3.99 9.50 3.76
C ARG A 47 5.01 8.42 4.12
N LEU A 48 6.25 8.61 3.67
CA LEU A 48 7.37 7.73 3.98
C LEU A 48 8.39 8.43 4.89
N LYS A 49 9.08 7.64 5.70
CA LYS A 49 10.34 8.03 6.33
C LYS A 49 11.47 7.34 5.55
N VAL A 50 12.34 8.14 4.94
CA VAL A 50 13.43 7.68 4.07
C VAL A 50 14.69 8.45 4.44
N GLU A 51 15.83 7.79 4.39
CA GLU A 51 17.13 8.43 4.50
C GLU A 51 17.46 9.15 3.21
N ALA A 52 17.77 10.44 3.31
CA ALA A 52 18.19 11.21 2.14
C ALA A 52 19.65 10.88 1.86
N ASP A 53 19.98 10.73 0.56
CA ASP A 53 21.32 10.61 -0.05
C ASP A 53 22.37 11.52 0.64
N ALA A 54 22.94 11.09 1.77
CA ALA A 54 23.87 11.87 2.58
C ALA A 54 25.32 11.54 2.23
N ALA A 55 25.65 11.44 0.94
CA ALA A 55 27.00 11.44 0.34
C ALA A 55 28.11 10.52 0.93
N ARG A 56 27.90 9.75 2.00
CA ARG A 56 28.94 9.01 2.75
C ARG A 56 28.47 7.77 3.55
N ALA A 57 27.21 7.35 3.49
CA ALA A 57 26.72 6.16 4.18
C ALA A 57 25.68 5.45 3.29
N ASP A 58 25.73 4.12 3.25
CA ASP A 58 25.11 3.21 2.27
C ASP A 58 23.63 2.90 2.55
N ASP A 59 22.85 3.81 3.17
CA ASP A 59 21.57 3.41 3.78
C ASP A 59 20.39 4.03 3.01
N THR A 60 19.99 3.35 1.92
CA THR A 60 19.09 3.88 0.86
C THR A 60 17.65 3.36 0.95
N ALA A 61 17.14 3.11 2.16
CA ALA A 61 15.91 2.35 2.36
C ALA A 61 14.72 3.12 2.99
N MET A 62 13.50 2.66 2.71
CA MET A 62 12.30 3.05 3.45
C MET A 62 12.39 2.54 4.90
N ASN A 63 12.42 3.48 5.85
CA ASN A 63 12.51 3.22 7.29
C ASN A 63 11.15 3.20 7.99
N ALA A 64 10.11 3.79 7.38
CA ALA A 64 8.75 3.75 7.90
C ALA A 64 7.72 4.15 6.85
N MET A 65 6.47 3.72 7.05
CA MET A 65 5.31 4.20 6.30
C MET A 65 4.18 4.54 7.25
N GLU A 66 3.49 5.65 6.98
CA GLU A 66 2.29 6.07 7.71
C GLU A 66 1.16 6.33 6.71
N LEU A 67 0.00 5.70 6.93
CA LEU A 67 -1.18 5.93 6.13
C LEU A 67 -2.12 6.91 6.82
N VAL A 68 -2.78 7.75 6.02
CA VAL A 68 -3.85 8.64 6.47
C VAL A 68 -5.19 8.01 6.14
N CYS A 69 -6.02 7.81 7.16
CA CYS A 69 -7.35 7.23 7.05
C CYS A 69 -8.43 8.30 7.21
N ALA A 70 -9.48 8.25 6.39
CA ALA A 70 -10.67 9.07 6.57
C ALA A 70 -11.94 8.35 6.11
N ASN A 71 -13.09 8.87 6.52
CA ASN A 71 -14.37 8.37 6.02
C ASN A 71 -14.63 8.83 4.57
N THR A 72 -15.75 8.40 3.97
CA THR A 72 -16.14 8.77 2.60
C THR A 72 -16.32 10.28 2.36
N LYS A 73 -16.49 11.06 3.43
CA LYS A 73 -16.61 12.52 3.39
C LYS A 73 -15.27 13.24 3.59
N LYS A 74 -14.17 12.50 3.77
CA LYS A 74 -12.85 13.03 4.19
C LYS A 74 -12.91 13.83 5.49
N GLU A 75 -13.74 13.38 6.41
CA GLU A 75 -13.84 13.89 7.77
C GLU A 75 -13.16 12.89 8.73
N LYS A 76 -12.72 13.38 9.90
CA LYS A 76 -12.15 12.57 10.99
C LYS A 76 -10.89 11.79 10.58
N TYR A 77 -9.85 12.53 10.23
CA TYR A 77 -8.53 12.01 9.93
C TYR A 77 -7.98 11.14 11.07
N GLU A 78 -7.28 10.09 10.70
CA GLU A 78 -6.57 9.17 11.57
C GLU A 78 -5.29 8.75 10.87
N PHE A 79 -4.23 8.53 11.65
CA PHE A 79 -2.92 8.20 11.14
C PHE A 79 -2.53 6.84 11.71
N ILE A 80 -2.20 5.90 10.83
CA ILE A 80 -1.81 4.55 11.22
C ILE A 80 -0.36 4.30 10.80
N LYS A 81 0.45 3.89 11.76
CA LYS A 81 1.86 3.58 11.63
C LYS A 81 2.18 2.31 12.41
N GLU A 82 3.03 1.45 11.86
CA GLU A 82 3.40 0.18 12.48
C GLU A 82 4.71 0.28 13.26
N ILE A 83 5.83 0.29 12.55
CA ILE A 83 7.19 0.44 13.07
C ILE A 83 7.84 1.65 12.41
N GLU A 84 8.73 2.30 13.13
CA GLU A 84 9.50 3.45 12.65
C GLU A 84 10.99 3.19 12.94
N GLY A 85 11.80 3.11 11.88
CA GLY A 85 13.26 3.07 11.99
C GLY A 85 13.82 4.34 12.62
N HIS A 86 15.00 4.23 13.22
CA HIS A 86 15.66 5.34 13.92
C HIS A 86 16.04 6.47 12.95
N TRP A 87 16.47 6.10 11.75
CA TRP A 87 17.06 6.97 10.76
C TRP A 87 16.05 7.52 9.74
N GLY A 88 16.52 8.48 8.94
CA GLY A 88 15.77 9.13 7.88
C GLY A 88 14.84 10.25 8.33
N ASN A 89 14.28 10.95 7.33
CA ASN A 89 13.35 12.06 7.53
C ASN A 89 11.98 11.71 6.95
N TRP A 90 10.93 12.17 7.63
CA TRP A 90 9.57 12.07 7.12
C TRP A 90 9.35 13.02 5.95
N GLY A 91 8.81 12.49 4.86
CA GLY A 91 8.29 13.29 3.76
C GLY A 91 7.00 14.01 4.11
N SER A 92 6.54 14.84 3.17
CA SER A 92 5.19 15.40 3.20
C SER A 92 4.16 14.33 2.83
N TYR A 93 2.91 14.54 3.23
CA TYR A 93 1.83 13.64 2.87
C TYR A 93 1.41 13.81 1.40
N SER A 94 1.24 12.68 0.73
CA SER A 94 0.59 12.58 -0.58
C SER A 94 -0.84 12.08 -0.41
N TYR A 95 -1.81 12.72 -1.08
CA TYR A 95 -3.24 12.45 -0.92
C TYR A 95 -3.94 12.20 -2.25
N CYS A 96 -4.92 11.30 -2.23
CA CYS A 96 -5.89 11.23 -3.31
C CYS A 96 -6.66 12.55 -3.42
N PRO A 97 -6.88 13.10 -4.63
CA PRO A 97 -7.35 14.46 -4.78
C PRO A 97 -8.84 14.65 -4.46
N GLN A 98 -9.69 13.64 -4.66
CA GLN A 98 -11.15 13.80 -4.60
C GLN A 98 -11.77 13.33 -3.28
N ILE A 99 -12.95 13.86 -2.92
CA ILE A 99 -13.76 13.31 -1.81
C ILE A 99 -14.34 11.95 -2.23
N GLY A 100 -14.32 11.00 -1.29
CA GLY A 100 -14.69 9.60 -1.53
C GLY A 100 -13.67 8.84 -2.39
N ASP A 101 -12.42 9.29 -2.38
CA ASP A 101 -11.31 8.69 -3.11
C ASP A 101 -10.29 8.09 -2.13
N PHE A 102 -9.88 6.86 -2.39
CA PHE A 102 -9.09 6.04 -1.47
C PHE A 102 -7.93 5.35 -2.18
N LEU A 103 -6.91 4.94 -1.44
CA LEU A 103 -5.83 4.12 -1.99
C LEU A 103 -6.38 2.74 -2.39
N SER A 104 -6.18 2.35 -3.63
CA SER A 104 -6.79 1.13 -4.20
C SER A 104 -5.79 0.20 -4.88
N SER A 105 -4.69 0.74 -5.40
CA SER A 105 -3.60 -0.05 -5.95
C SER A 105 -2.29 0.49 -5.41
N VAL A 106 -1.29 -0.38 -5.36
CA VAL A 106 0.03 -0.06 -4.82
C VAL A 106 1.13 -0.77 -5.60
N ARG A 107 2.28 -0.12 -5.75
CA ARG A 107 3.54 -0.73 -6.18
C ARG A 107 4.70 -0.12 -5.39
N PHE A 108 5.75 -0.89 -5.22
CA PHE A 108 7.02 -0.39 -4.70
C PHE A 108 8.03 -0.19 -5.82
N LYS A 109 9.01 0.68 -5.55
CA LYS A 109 10.26 0.75 -6.27
C LYS A 109 11.29 -0.02 -5.48
N ILE A 110 11.85 -1.07 -6.08
CA ILE A 110 12.78 -1.97 -5.40
C ILE A 110 14.09 -2.00 -6.18
N GLU A 111 15.21 -1.90 -5.48
CA GLU A 111 16.53 -2.09 -6.05
C GLU A 111 16.87 -3.59 -6.15
N PRO A 112 17.42 -4.09 -7.28
CA PRO A 112 17.89 -5.46 -7.37
C PRO A 112 19.17 -5.66 -6.53
N PRO A 113 19.49 -6.91 -6.15
CA PRO A 113 20.76 -7.23 -5.48
C PRO A 113 21.98 -6.78 -6.31
N GLN A 114 22.89 -6.01 -5.71
CA GLN A 114 24.11 -5.51 -6.34
C GLN A 114 25.32 -6.46 -6.20
N GLY A 115 25.22 -7.55 -5.43
CA GLY A 115 26.17 -8.67 -5.45
C GLY A 115 27.47 -8.42 -4.67
N ALA A 116 28.16 -9.50 -4.28
CA ALA A 116 29.25 -9.52 -3.29
C ALA A 116 30.53 -8.72 -3.68
N GLY A 117 30.50 -7.40 -3.48
CA GLY A 117 31.65 -6.50 -3.39
C GLY A 117 31.78 -5.91 -1.98
N ILE A 118 32.89 -5.24 -1.66
CA ILE A 118 33.16 -4.68 -0.32
C ILE A 118 32.09 -3.61 0.01
N GLY A 119 31.09 -3.98 0.82
CA GLY A 119 29.87 -3.20 1.11
C GLY A 119 28.55 -3.94 0.84
N ALA A 120 28.60 -5.09 0.14
CA ALA A 120 27.44 -5.80 -0.37
C ALA A 120 26.81 -6.81 0.61
N GLN A 121 26.15 -6.30 1.64
CA GLN A 121 25.29 -7.13 2.49
C GLN A 121 23.84 -6.67 2.57
N ASP A 122 23.47 -5.52 1.99
CA ASP A 122 22.08 -5.07 1.99
C ASP A 122 21.61 -4.72 0.58
N ASP A 123 20.75 -5.58 0.01
CA ASP A 123 20.68 -5.72 -1.45
C ASP A 123 19.24 -5.81 -1.98
N THR A 124 18.20 -5.39 -1.24
CA THR A 124 16.83 -5.35 -1.81
C THR A 124 15.79 -4.49 -1.06
N ALA A 125 16.14 -3.30 -0.55
CA ALA A 125 15.17 -2.47 0.16
C ALA A 125 14.07 -1.86 -0.75
N ALA A 126 12.95 -1.47 -0.14
CA ALA A 126 11.95 -0.65 -0.82
C ALA A 126 12.35 0.82 -0.76
N ASN A 127 12.56 1.43 -1.91
CA ASN A 127 13.12 2.78 -2.04
C ASN A 127 12.02 3.84 -2.21
N ASP A 128 10.86 3.44 -2.74
CA ASP A 128 9.72 4.31 -2.93
C ASP A 128 8.41 3.50 -3.04
N VAL A 129 7.27 4.18 -2.90
CA VAL A 129 5.93 3.61 -3.07
C VAL A 129 5.05 4.55 -3.89
N GLU A 130 4.25 3.95 -4.77
CA GLU A 130 3.21 4.62 -5.53
C GLU A 130 1.86 3.96 -5.27
N PHE A 131 0.82 4.78 -5.20
CA PHE A 131 -0.55 4.34 -5.09
C PHE A 131 -1.42 4.89 -6.21
N ILE A 132 -2.46 4.14 -6.59
CA ILE A 132 -3.55 4.62 -7.46
C ILE A 132 -4.82 4.79 -6.63
N CYS A 133 -5.47 5.93 -6.84
CA CYS A 133 -6.70 6.32 -6.19
C CYS A 133 -7.95 5.65 -6.82
N SER A 134 -8.89 5.21 -5.99
CA SER A 134 -10.05 4.37 -6.37
C SER A 134 -11.05 5.03 -7.32
N LYS A 135 -11.17 6.36 -7.26
CA LYS A 135 -12.21 7.14 -7.95
C LYS A 135 -11.62 8.03 -9.02
N SER A 136 -10.58 8.80 -8.68
CA SER A 136 -9.92 9.69 -9.65
C SER A 136 -8.98 8.96 -10.60
N TYR A 137 -8.54 7.75 -10.25
CA TYR A 137 -7.46 7.02 -10.91
C TYR A 137 -6.14 7.81 -10.93
N ALA A 138 -6.00 8.83 -10.08
CA ALA A 138 -4.75 9.55 -9.93
C ALA A 138 -3.68 8.65 -9.33
N THR A 139 -2.47 8.71 -9.89
CA THR A 139 -1.27 8.15 -9.26
C THR A 139 -0.69 9.17 -8.30
N ILE A 140 -0.44 8.74 -7.07
CA ILE A 140 0.26 9.54 -6.06
C ILE A 140 1.53 8.79 -5.62
N ILE A 141 2.63 9.51 -5.56
CA ILE A 141 3.98 9.03 -5.23
C ILE A 141 4.43 9.69 -3.92
N SER A 142 5.38 9.08 -3.21
CA SER A 142 5.96 9.72 -2.03
C SER A 142 6.70 11.00 -2.44
N THR A 143 6.87 11.95 -1.50
CA THR A 143 7.55 13.22 -1.80
C THR A 143 9.07 13.14 -1.63
N ASN A 144 9.56 12.05 -1.05
CA ASN A 144 10.94 11.85 -0.61
C ASN A 144 11.45 10.44 -0.92
N GLY A 145 10.83 9.76 -1.88
CA GLY A 145 11.25 8.45 -2.33
C GLY A 145 12.52 8.53 -3.14
N GLU A 146 13.31 7.46 -3.06
CA GLU A 146 14.64 7.43 -3.66
C GLU A 146 14.63 7.18 -5.17
N LYS A 147 15.69 7.66 -5.83
CA LYS A 147 15.79 7.60 -7.30
C LYS A 147 16.17 6.22 -7.83
N TRP A 148 16.78 5.37 -6.99
CA TRP A 148 17.30 4.05 -7.36
C TRP A 148 16.23 2.96 -7.41
N GLY A 149 16.54 1.86 -8.09
CA GLY A 149 15.65 0.71 -8.27
C GLY A 149 14.62 0.86 -9.40
N ASN A 150 13.81 -0.19 -9.58
CA ASN A 150 12.79 -0.28 -10.62
C ASN A 150 11.39 -0.37 -10.00
N TRP A 151 10.45 0.37 -10.59
CA TRP A 151 9.04 0.25 -10.25
C TRP A 151 8.52 -1.14 -10.61
N LYS A 152 7.90 -1.79 -9.64
CA LYS A 152 7.26 -3.10 -9.83
C LYS A 152 5.85 -2.96 -10.40
N ALA A 153 5.21 -4.08 -10.68
CA ALA A 153 3.83 -4.08 -11.14
C ALA A 153 2.88 -3.61 -10.03
N PHE A 154 1.82 -2.88 -10.41
CA PHE A 154 0.74 -2.57 -9.49
C PHE A 154 -0.02 -3.84 -9.11
N VAL A 155 -0.38 -3.93 -7.83
CA VAL A 155 -1.41 -4.84 -7.34
C VAL A 155 -2.60 -4.04 -6.83
N SER A 156 -3.80 -4.51 -7.11
CA SER A 156 -5.03 -3.76 -6.88
C SER A 156 -6.01 -4.51 -5.98
N CYS A 157 -6.71 -3.74 -5.15
CA CYS A 157 -7.89 -4.18 -4.43
C CYS A 157 -9.01 -4.56 -5.42
N PRO A 158 -9.90 -5.50 -5.04
CA PRO A 158 -11.12 -5.78 -5.78
C PRO A 158 -11.97 -4.51 -5.97
N HIS A 159 -12.74 -4.45 -7.05
CA HIS A 159 -13.69 -3.36 -7.30
C HIS A 159 -14.63 -3.18 -6.09
N GLY A 160 -14.87 -1.92 -5.70
CA GLY A 160 -15.67 -1.58 -4.52
C GLY A 160 -14.96 -1.75 -3.17
N SER A 161 -13.65 -1.99 -3.17
CA SER A 161 -12.83 -2.06 -1.95
C SER A 161 -11.55 -1.23 -2.05
N ALA A 162 -11.06 -0.76 -0.90
CA ALA A 162 -9.88 0.09 -0.79
C ALA A 162 -9.02 -0.36 0.40
N ILE A 163 -7.78 0.10 0.44
CA ILE A 163 -6.83 -0.21 1.50
C ILE A 163 -7.39 0.32 2.84
N CYS A 164 -7.49 -0.58 3.81
CA CYS A 164 -7.98 -0.32 5.17
C CYS A 164 -6.97 -0.71 6.25
N GLY A 165 -5.86 -1.34 5.85
CA GLY A 165 -4.79 -1.70 6.76
C GLY A 165 -3.57 -2.20 6.02
N PHE A 166 -2.43 -2.19 6.71
CA PHE A 166 -1.15 -2.60 6.17
C PHE A 166 -0.28 -3.27 7.24
N SER A 167 0.73 -4.00 6.76
CA SER A 167 1.85 -4.48 7.57
C SER A 167 3.14 -4.39 6.74
N LEU A 168 4.18 -3.81 7.30
CA LEU A 168 5.52 -3.74 6.74
C LEU A 168 6.17 -5.12 6.77
N ILE A 169 6.99 -5.37 5.76
CA ILE A 169 7.92 -6.49 5.74
C ILE A 169 9.24 -5.96 6.23
N TRP A 170 9.62 -6.39 7.43
CA TRP A 170 10.72 -5.78 8.20
C TRP A 170 11.77 -6.81 8.55
N GLU A 171 13.04 -6.42 8.43
CA GLU A 171 14.19 -7.19 8.87
C GLU A 171 14.64 -6.74 10.27
N ASP A 172 14.82 -7.70 11.20
CA ASP A 172 15.38 -7.40 12.51
C ASP A 172 16.88 -7.17 12.44
N ASN A 173 17.38 -6.27 13.27
CA ASN A 173 18.81 -6.08 13.49
C ASN A 173 19.45 -7.41 13.96
N GLN A 174 20.29 -8.00 13.13
CA GLN A 174 21.11 -9.15 13.51
C GLN A 174 22.43 -8.64 14.14
N ALA A 175 22.41 -8.48 15.46
CA ALA A 175 23.62 -8.39 16.29
C ALA A 175 24.53 -7.16 16.13
N GLY A 176 23.96 -5.95 16.02
CA GLY A 176 24.64 -4.70 16.42
C GLY A 176 25.45 -3.99 15.33
N ILE A 177 25.20 -4.31 14.07
CA ILE A 177 25.65 -3.55 12.90
C ILE A 177 24.36 -3.31 12.10
N ASP A 178 23.93 -2.06 11.97
CA ASP A 178 22.73 -1.60 11.22
C ASP A 178 22.67 -2.27 9.83
N ASP A 179 21.50 -2.62 9.25
CA ASP A 179 20.44 -1.69 8.83
C ASP A 179 19.02 -2.24 9.06
N THR A 180 18.18 -1.51 9.81
CA THR A 180 16.75 -1.87 9.92
C THR A 180 15.92 -1.17 8.84
N ALA A 181 15.69 -1.85 7.72
CA ALA A 181 14.95 -1.34 6.57
C ALA A 181 13.63 -2.10 6.32
N ALA A 182 12.62 -1.40 5.79
CA ALA A 182 11.43 -2.04 5.26
C ALA A 182 11.68 -2.51 3.82
N ASN A 183 11.52 -3.80 3.59
CA ASN A 183 11.66 -4.44 2.28
C ASN A 183 10.36 -4.35 1.44
N GLY A 184 9.28 -3.83 2.02
CA GLY A 184 7.98 -3.67 1.36
C GLY A 184 6.84 -3.68 2.37
N ALA A 185 5.61 -3.88 1.89
CA ALA A 185 4.44 -4.01 2.76
C ALA A 185 3.35 -4.88 2.12
N LEU A 186 2.54 -5.50 2.97
CA LEU A 186 1.28 -6.15 2.63
C LEU A 186 0.12 -5.21 2.97
N PHE A 187 -0.97 -5.32 2.23
CA PHE A 187 -2.16 -4.50 2.45
C PHE A 187 -3.42 -5.35 2.49
N ASN A 188 -4.35 -4.96 3.36
CA ASN A 188 -5.70 -5.51 3.38
C ASN A 188 -6.65 -4.50 2.74
N CYS A 189 -7.45 -5.01 1.82
CA CYS A 189 -8.54 -4.32 1.15
C CYS A 189 -9.84 -4.58 1.90
N CYS A 190 -10.65 -3.55 2.05
CA CYS A 190 -11.95 -3.64 2.68
C CYS A 190 -13.03 -2.97 1.85
N SER A 191 -14.24 -3.55 1.85
CA SER A 191 -15.38 -3.01 1.13
C SER A 191 -15.75 -1.62 1.62
N TYR A 192 -15.93 -0.67 0.71
CA TYR A 192 -16.55 0.64 0.97
C TYR A 192 -17.88 0.83 0.25
N VAL A 193 -18.32 -0.15 -0.55
CA VAL A 193 -19.73 -0.23 -0.96
C VAL A 193 -20.57 -0.54 0.27
N SER A 194 -21.61 0.25 0.50
CA SER A 194 -22.49 0.09 1.65
C SER A 194 -23.07 -1.32 1.65
N GLN A 195 -22.99 -2.02 2.79
CA GLN A 195 -23.59 -3.33 3.01
C GLN A 195 -25.13 -3.35 2.84
N ASN A 196 -25.75 -2.19 2.53
CA ASN A 196 -27.17 -2.03 2.25
C ASN A 196 -27.51 -1.82 0.76
N ALA A 197 -26.52 -1.85 -0.13
CA ALA A 197 -26.75 -1.96 -1.57
C ALA A 197 -26.47 -3.40 -1.99
N SER A 198 -27.50 -4.24 -1.89
CA SER A 198 -27.51 -5.58 -2.48
C SER A 198 -27.12 -5.50 -3.98
N TYR A 199 -25.86 -5.77 -4.28
CA TYR A 199 -25.38 -5.96 -5.64
C TYR A 199 -25.87 -7.33 -6.12
N ALA A 200 -27.09 -7.37 -6.67
CA ALA A 200 -27.39 -8.36 -7.69
C ALA A 200 -26.54 -7.98 -8.93
N PRO A 201 -25.70 -8.87 -9.48
CA PRO A 201 -24.93 -8.55 -10.67
C PRO A 201 -25.88 -8.47 -11.86
N GLN A 202 -26.31 -7.26 -12.22
CA GLN A 202 -26.96 -7.03 -13.51
C GLN A 202 -25.86 -6.90 -14.56
N PHE A 203 -25.58 -8.02 -15.23
CA PHE A 203 -24.98 -8.02 -16.55
C PHE A 203 -25.86 -7.17 -17.47
N PHE A 204 -25.48 -5.92 -17.72
CA PHE A 204 -25.98 -5.19 -18.86
C PHE A 204 -25.05 -5.48 -20.05
N PRO A 205 -25.49 -6.22 -21.07
CA PRO A 205 -24.71 -6.30 -22.31
C PRO A 205 -24.64 -4.90 -22.95
N PRO A 206 -23.52 -4.57 -23.63
CA PRO A 206 -23.42 -3.30 -24.35
C PRO A 206 -24.52 -3.23 -25.41
N LYS A 207 -25.27 -2.12 -25.44
CA LYS A 207 -26.26 -1.83 -26.49
C LYS A 207 -25.56 -1.86 -27.85
N PRO A 208 -26.15 -2.49 -28.88
CA PRO A 208 -25.61 -2.44 -30.22
C PRO A 208 -25.65 -1.01 -30.75
N VAL A 209 -24.50 -0.53 -31.22
CA VAL A 209 -24.39 0.74 -31.95
C VAL A 209 -25.06 0.54 -33.31
N LEU A 210 -26.16 1.24 -33.54
CA LEU A 210 -26.77 1.33 -34.88
C LEU A 210 -25.83 2.12 -35.78
N SER A 211 -25.23 1.45 -36.76
CA SER A 211 -24.49 2.10 -37.85
C SER A 211 -25.45 2.99 -38.63
N GLN A 212 -25.26 4.31 -38.59
CA GLN A 212 -25.88 5.19 -39.57
C GLN A 212 -25.27 4.86 -40.92
N LYS A 213 -26.09 4.30 -41.83
CA LYS A 213 -25.78 4.23 -43.25
C LYS A 213 -25.72 5.66 -43.77
N GLN A 214 -24.57 6.02 -44.34
CA GLN A 214 -24.43 7.20 -45.18
C GLN A 214 -25.33 7.02 -46.41
N LEU A 215 -26.15 8.03 -46.69
CA LEU A 215 -26.73 8.32 -48.00
C LEU A 215 -26.04 9.56 -48.55
#